data_AF-A0AAV6D481-F1
#
_entry.id   AF-A0AAV6D481-F1
#
_cell.length_a   1.000
_cell.length_b   1.000
_cell.length_c   1.000
_cell.angle_alpha   90.00
_cell.angle_beta   90.00
_cell.angle_gamma   90.00
#
_symmetry.space_group_name_H-M   'P 1'
#
loop_
_entity.id
_entity.type
_entity.pdbx_description
1 polymer ?
#
loop_
_entity_poly.entity_id
_entity_poly.type
_entity_poly.pdbx_seq_one_letter_code
_entity_poly.pdbx_strand_id
1 'polypeptide(L)' 'MSETADFTAAGAEWQDYCRDWAKTSQPFRIHDIKEEHLLFCEQLCLLHKYKYWLTGSTANFIPDNSY' A
#
# COMPACT_ATOMS: atom_id res chain seq x y z
N MET A 1 7.14 -14.93 -11.12
CA MET A 1 5.82 -14.29 -11.25
C MET A 1 5.81 -13.19 -10.21
N SER A 2 5.67 -11.92 -10.58
CA SER A 2 5.61 -10.83 -9.59
C SER A 2 4.22 -10.87 -8.97
N GLU A 3 4.13 -11.26 -7.69
CA GLU A 3 2.84 -11.37 -7.01
C GLU A 3 2.42 -9.96 -6.60
N THR A 4 1.23 -9.53 -7.05
CA THR A 4 0.62 -8.27 -6.64
C THR A 4 -0.52 -8.61 -5.71
N ALA A 5 -0.50 -8.10 -4.48
CA ALA A 5 -1.60 -8.26 -3.55
C ALA A 5 -2.64 -7.14 -3.71
N ASP A 6 -3.90 -7.45 -3.48
CA ASP A 6 -5.00 -6.48 -3.46
C ASP A 6 -5.65 -6.50 -2.07
N PHE A 7 -5.76 -5.32 -1.45
CA PHE A 7 -6.34 -5.11 -0.13
C PHE A 7 -7.55 -4.18 -0.22
N THR A 8 -8.43 -4.20 0.79
CA THR A 8 -9.59 -3.31 0.88
C THR A 8 -9.58 -2.57 2.21
N ALA A 9 -9.70 -1.24 2.18
CA ALA A 9 -9.72 -0.38 3.35
C ALA A 9 -11.07 -0.38 4.10
N ALA A 10 -11.67 -1.56 4.26
CA ALA A 10 -12.97 -1.77 4.91
C ALA A 10 -12.87 -2.52 6.25
N GLY A 11 -11.73 -3.13 6.56
CA GLY A 11 -11.50 -3.87 7.81
C GLY A 11 -10.83 -3.06 8.91
N ALA A 12 -10.76 -3.57 10.14
CA ALA A 12 -9.89 -3.00 11.18
C ALA A 12 -8.41 -3.39 10.97
N GLU A 13 -8.15 -4.49 10.26
CA GLU A 13 -6.83 -5.14 10.19
C GLU A 13 -6.10 -4.94 8.85
N TRP A 14 -6.70 -4.25 7.86
CA TRP A 14 -6.08 -4.09 6.53
C TRP A 14 -4.72 -3.38 6.61
N GLN A 15 -4.54 -2.48 7.58
CA GLN A 15 -3.29 -1.76 7.80
C GLN A 15 -2.15 -2.70 8.20
N ASP A 16 -2.42 -3.66 9.08
CA ASP A 16 -1.42 -4.64 9.51
C ASP A 16 -1.06 -5.60 8.38
N TYR A 17 -2.05 -6.05 7.60
CA TYR A 17 -1.79 -6.86 6.39
C TYR A 17 -0.96 -6.10 5.35
N CYS A 18 -1.25 -4.81 5.13
CA CYS A 18 -0.46 -3.98 4.21
C CYS A 18 0.99 -3.82 4.69
N ARG A 19 1.19 -3.61 6.00
CA ARG A 19 2.53 -3.53 6.60
C ARG A 19 3.30 -4.84 6.47
N ASP A 20 2.64 -5.97 6.71
CA ASP A 20 3.30 -7.27 6.60
C ASP A 20 3.67 -7.59 5.15
N TRP A 21 2.76 -7.33 4.21
CA TRP A 21 3.05 -7.47 2.79
C TRP A 21 4.16 -6.53 2.31
N ALA A 22 4.19 -5.29 2.78
CA ALA A 22 5.23 -4.32 2.41
C ALA A 22 6.64 -4.78 2.82
N LYS A 23 6.80 -5.68 3.81
CA LYS A 23 8.09 -6.30 4.12
C LYS A 23 8.61 -7.23 3.02
N THR A 24 7.73 -7.73 2.17
CA THR A 24 8.10 -8.60 1.04
C THR A 24 8.67 -7.82 -0.14
N SER A 25 8.62 -6.47 -0.09
CA SER A 25 9.06 -5.59 -1.18
C SER A 25 8.41 -5.94 -2.53
N GLN A 26 7.15 -6.39 -2.51
CA GLN A 26 6.33 -6.65 -3.68
C GLN A 26 5.28 -5.56 -3.91
N PRO A 27 4.86 -5.31 -5.15
CA PRO A 27 3.78 -4.37 -5.43
C PRO A 27 2.45 -4.83 -4.81
N PHE A 28 1.58 -3.89 -4.49
CA PHE A 28 0.22 -4.17 -4.01
C PHE A 28 -0.71 -2.99 -4.23
N ARG A 29 -2.00 -3.20 -4.03
CA ARG A 29 -3.04 -2.17 -4.15
C ARG A 29 -3.93 -2.17 -2.93
N ILE A 30 -4.47 -1.00 -2.61
CA ILE A 30 -5.49 -0.85 -1.57
C ILE A 30 -6.70 -0.14 -2.19
N HIS A 31 -7.84 -0.81 -2.19
CA HIS A 31 -9.12 -0.30 -2.65
C HIS A 31 -9.88 0.40 -1.51
N ASP A 32 -10.85 1.24 -1.87
CA ASP A 32 -11.69 2.01 -0.94
C ASP A 32 -10.91 2.95 -0.01
N ILE A 33 -9.76 3.45 -0.48
CA ILE A 33 -8.99 4.48 0.21
C ILE A 33 -9.81 5.78 0.28
N LYS A 34 -9.85 6.34 1.47
CA LYS A 34 -10.46 7.63 1.80
C LYS A 34 -9.38 8.60 2.26
N GLU A 35 -9.74 9.88 2.38
CA GLU A 35 -8.82 10.93 2.83
C GLU A 35 -8.17 10.61 4.19
N GLU A 36 -8.93 10.04 5.12
CA GLU A 36 -8.44 9.59 6.44
C GLU A 36 -7.37 8.48 6.36
N HIS A 37 -7.32 7.73 5.26
CA HIS A 37 -6.36 6.64 5.04
C HIS A 37 -5.07 7.10 4.36
N LEU A 38 -5.00 8.34 3.85
CA LEU A 38 -3.84 8.82 3.10
C LEU A 38 -2.59 8.93 3.99
N LEU A 39 -2.76 9.35 5.25
CA LEU A 39 -1.66 9.42 6.21
C LEU A 39 -0.99 8.05 6.41
N PHE A 40 -1.79 6.97 6.45
CA PHE A 40 -1.26 5.61 6.53
C PHE A 40 -0.46 5.26 5.27
N CYS A 41 -0.97 5.60 4.07
CA CYS A 41 -0.30 5.33 2.80
C CYS A 41 1.08 6.01 2.74
N GLU A 42 1.16 7.28 3.15
CA GLU A 42 2.42 8.04 3.20
C GLU A 42 3.41 7.43 4.21
N GLN A 43 2.95 7.08 5.40
CA GLN A 43 3.80 6.43 6.41
C GLN A 43 4.35 5.09 5.93
N LEU A 44 3.52 4.29 5.26
CA LEU A 44 3.91 3.00 4.71
C LEU A 44 5.01 3.17 3.65
N CYS A 45 4.87 4.18 2.80
CA CYS A 45 5.87 4.54 1.80
C CYS A 45 7.22 4.95 2.40
N LEU A 46 7.21 5.76 3.46
CA LEU A 46 8.42 6.16 4.17
C LEU A 46 9.10 4.98 4.88
N LEU A 47 8.31 4.12 5.52
CA LEU A 47 8.83 3.01 6.32
C LEU A 47 9.42 1.89 5.46
N HIS A 48 8.76 1.55 4.35
CA HIS A 48 9.14 0.40 3.52
C HIS A 48 9.79 0.79 2.19
N LYS A 49 10.09 2.08 1.97
CA LYS A 49 10.57 2.62 0.69
C LYS A 49 9.66 2.22 -0.46
N TYR A 50 8.42 2.69 -0.42
CA TYR A 50 7.47 2.53 -1.53
C TYR A 50 7.16 3.87 -2.16
N LYS A 51 6.75 3.82 -3.43
CA LYS A 51 6.05 4.92 -4.10
C LYS A 51 4.61 4.49 -4.30
N TYR A 52 3.68 5.42 -4.15
CA TYR A 52 2.28 5.16 -4.42
C TYR A 52 1.62 6.27 -5.24
N TRP A 53 0.55 5.91 -5.93
CA TRP A 53 -0.32 6.87 -6.61
C TRP A 53 -1.78 6.44 -6.50
N LEU A 54 -2.67 7.42 -6.52
CA LEU A 54 -4.11 7.19 -6.43
C LEU A 54 -4.71 7.05 -7.83
N THR A 55 -5.70 6.18 -7.96
CA THR A 55 -6.55 6.02 -9.15
C THR A 55 -7.98 5.82 -8.67
N GLY A 56 -8.76 6.90 -8.64
CA GLY A 56 -10.05 6.93 -7.95
C GLY A 56 -9.87 6.65 -6.45
N SER A 57 -10.60 5.69 -5.91
CA SER A 57 -10.48 5.23 -4.52
C SER A 57 -9.45 4.11 -4.33
N THR A 58 -8.56 3.89 -5.29
CA THR A 58 -7.51 2.85 -5.21
C THR A 58 -6.13 3.47 -5.08
N ALA A 59 -5.36 3.09 -4.06
CA ALA A 59 -3.94 3.39 -3.93
C ALA A 59 -3.10 2.24 -4.48
N ASN A 60 -2.24 2.53 -5.46
CA ASN A 60 -1.32 1.56 -6.06
C ASN A 60 0.06 1.78 -5.46
N PHE A 61 0.68 0.73 -4.93
CA PHE A 61 1.99 0.76 -4.28
C PHE A 61 3.02 -0.05 -5.08
N ILE A 62 4.20 0.53 -5.30
CA ILE A 62 5.35 -0.14 -5.90
C ILE A 62 6.59 0.07 -5.02
N PRO A 63 7.42 -0.97 -4.79
CA PRO A 63 8.69 -0.82 -4.09
C PRO A 63 9.60 0.17 -4.84
N ASP A 64 10.15 1.12 -4.11
CA ASP A 64 11.13 2.07 -4.61
C ASP A 64 12.52 1.44 -4.59
N ASN A 65 12.84 0.68 -5.65
CA ASN A 65 14.17 0.09 -5.86
C ASN A 65 15.18 1.11 -6.43
N SER A 66 15.02 2.40 -6.11
CA SER A 66 15.98 3.43 -6.50
C SER A 66 17.26 3.21 -5.68
N TYR A 67 18.25 2.52 -6.26
CA TYR A 67 19.60 2.32 -5.71
C TYR A 67 20.43 3.59 -5.80
#